data_AF-A0A9D9VD20-F1
#
_entry.id   AF-A0A9D9VD20-F1
#
_cell.length_a   1.000
_cell.length_b   1.000
_cell.length_c   1.000
_cell.angle_alpha   90.00
_cell.angle_beta   90.00
_cell.angle_gamma   90.00
#
_symmetry.space_group_name_H-M   'P 1'
#
loop_
_entity.id
_entity.type
_entity.pdbx_description
1 polymer ?
#
loop_
_entity_poly.entity_id
_entity_poly.type
_entity_poly.pdbx_seq_one_letter_code
_entity_poly.pdbx_strand_id
1 'polypeptide(L)'
;DQIEIAVKYAGYINRQHEDVAQMKRLEETKIPADFNYDVVSGLSREITLKLKDVRPETLAQANRIPGVTPAAVQLIMITIRKNAQAKKSA
;
A
#
# COMPACT_ATOMS: atom_id res chain seq x y z
N ASP A 1 19.10 16.40 -29.51
CA ASP A 1 18.37 17.15 -28.47
C ASP A 1 17.20 16.40 -27.82
N GLN A 2 16.33 15.65 -28.51
CA GLN A 2 15.30 14.81 -27.82
C GLN A 2 15.86 13.54 -27.16
N ILE A 3 16.88 12.92 -27.76
CA ILE A 3 17.49 11.68 -27.25
C ILE A 3 18.20 11.91 -25.90
N GLU A 4 18.84 13.06 -25.73
CA GLU A 4 19.57 13.42 -24.51
C GLU A 4 18.62 13.69 -23.32
N ILE A 5 17.47 14.31 -23.58
CA ILE A 5 16.39 14.50 -22.59
C ILE A 5 15.83 13.14 -22.19
N ALA A 6 15.48 12.29 -23.15
CA ALA A 6 14.95 10.97 -22.88
C ALA A 6 15.90 10.12 -22.00
N VAL A 7 17.21 10.14 -22.27
CA VAL A 7 18.20 9.39 -21.48
C VAL A 7 18.39 9.98 -20.07
N LYS A 8 18.45 11.31 -19.92
CA LYS A 8 18.59 11.95 -18.60
C LYS A 8 17.38 11.72 -17.69
N TYR A 9 16.17 11.64 -18.28
CA TYR A 9 14.93 11.53 -17.51
C TYR A 9 14.31 10.13 -17.50
N ALA A 10 14.81 9.18 -18.30
CA ALA A 10 14.29 7.80 -18.36
C ALA A 10 14.19 7.14 -16.98
N GLY A 11 15.19 7.34 -16.11
CA GLY A 11 15.15 6.80 -14.75
C GLY A 11 14.01 7.36 -13.89
N TYR A 12 13.72 8.65 -14.02
CA TYR A 12 12.62 9.31 -13.32
C TYR A 12 11.26 8.89 -13.87
N ILE A 13 11.15 8.80 -15.21
CA ILE A 13 9.92 8.35 -15.89
C ILE A 13 9.59 6.91 -15.51
N ASN A 14 10.59 6.02 -15.51
CA ASN A 14 10.39 4.62 -15.09
C ASN A 14 9.92 4.53 -13.63
N ARG A 15 10.53 5.30 -12.72
CA ARG A 15 10.10 5.35 -11.33
C ARG A 15 8.68 5.87 -11.16
N GLN A 16 8.30 6.92 -11.91
CA GLN A 16 6.93 7.41 -11.91
C GLN A 16 5.93 6.37 -12.42
N HIS A 17 6.29 5.61 -13.46
CA HIS A 17 5.47 4.52 -13.94
C HIS A 17 5.30 3.41 -12.90
N GLU A 18 6.36 3.05 -12.18
CA GLU A 18 6.31 2.08 -11.08
C GLU A 18 5.41 2.57 -9.94
N ASP A 19 5.56 3.83 -9.53
CA ASP A 19 4.73 4.45 -8.50
C ASP A 19 3.24 4.46 -8.90
N VAL A 20 2.94 4.83 -10.16
CA VAL A 20 1.57 4.80 -10.71
C VAL A 20 1.01 3.39 -10.74
N ALA A 21 1.79 2.41 -11.20
CA ALA A 21 1.35 1.01 -11.25
C ALA A 21 1.09 0.46 -9.84
N GLN A 22 1.91 0.86 -8.87
CA GLN A 22 1.72 0.53 -7.47
C GLN A 22 0.43 1.15 -6.91
N MET A 23 0.18 2.44 -7.17
CA MET A 23 -1.04 3.12 -6.72
C MET A 23 -2.31 2.45 -7.29
N LYS A 24 -2.33 2.11 -8.58
CA LYS A 24 -3.47 1.39 -9.19
C LYS A 24 -3.78 0.07 -8.49
N ARG A 25 -2.76 -0.69 -8.11
CA ARG A 25 -2.95 -1.94 -7.34
C ARG A 25 -3.56 -1.69 -5.96
N LEU A 26 -3.27 -0.56 -5.33
CA LEU A 26 -3.83 -0.19 -4.03
C LEU A 26 -5.32 0.19 -4.13
N GLU A 27 -5.73 0.82 -5.23
CA GLU A 27 -7.14 1.18 -5.47
C GLU A 27 -8.06 -0.04 -5.55
N GLU A 28 -7.59 -1.13 -6.15
CA GLU A 28 -8.40 -2.34 -6.35
C GLU A 28 -8.43 -3.28 -5.13
N THR A 29 -7.59 -3.02 -4.11
CA THR A 29 -7.44 -3.96 -2.99
C THR A 29 -8.34 -3.60 -1.81
N LYS A 30 -9.31 -4.47 -1.53
CA LYS A 30 -10.16 -4.43 -0.35
C LYS A 30 -9.42 -4.89 0.90
N ILE A 31 -9.68 -4.21 2.01
CA ILE A 31 -9.27 -4.63 3.34
C ILE A 31 -10.44 -5.44 3.94
N PRO A 32 -10.21 -6.68 4.40
CA PRO A 32 -11.24 -7.46 5.09
C PRO A 32 -11.81 -6.70 6.31
N ALA A 33 -13.12 -6.79 6.54
CA ALA A 33 -13.77 -6.09 7.66
C ALA A 33 -13.25 -6.55 9.04
N ASP A 34 -12.80 -7.80 9.13
CA ASP A 34 -12.21 -8.43 10.31
C ASP A 34 -10.68 -8.27 10.38
N PHE A 35 -10.08 -7.46 9.50
CA PHE A 35 -8.63 -7.30 9.47
C PHE A 35 -8.10 -6.70 10.78
N ASN A 36 -7.18 -7.44 11.42
CA ASN A 36 -6.52 -6.99 12.64
C ASN A 36 -5.23 -6.23 12.32
N TYR A 37 -5.24 -4.91 12.46
CA TYR A 37 -4.05 -4.08 12.23
C TYR A 37 -2.91 -4.32 13.24
N ASP A 38 -3.18 -4.92 14.42
CA ASP A 38 -2.13 -5.18 15.42
C ASP A 38 -1.14 -6.27 14.99
N VAL A 39 -1.54 -7.15 14.07
CA VAL A 39 -0.67 -8.26 13.61
C VAL A 39 0.31 -7.80 12.53
N VAL A 40 0.17 -6.56 12.03
CA VAL A 40 1.02 -6.03 10.97
C VAL A 40 2.33 -5.53 11.58
N SER A 41 3.37 -6.37 11.50
CA SER A 41 4.72 -6.01 11.91
C SER A 41 5.22 -4.77 11.15
N GLY A 42 5.80 -3.81 11.87
CA GLY A 42 6.35 -2.57 11.30
C GLY A 42 5.39 -1.39 11.24
N LEU A 43 4.10 -1.55 11.59
CA LEU A 43 3.22 -0.39 11.80
C LEU A 43 3.56 0.31 13.12
N SER A 44 3.63 1.64 13.08
CA SER A 44 3.74 2.43 14.31
C SER A 44 2.43 2.42 15.07
N ARG A 45 2.51 2.61 16.40
CA ARG A 45 1.31 2.69 17.25
C ARG A 45 0.33 3.76 16.79
N GLU A 46 0.83 4.92 16.37
CA GLU A 46 -0.01 6.02 15.87
C GLU A 46 -0.78 5.62 14.61
N ILE A 47 -0.10 5.00 13.64
CA ILE A 47 -0.72 4.55 12.39
C ILE A 47 -1.74 3.45 12.67
N THR A 48 -1.41 2.49 13.53
CA THR A 48 -2.32 1.41 13.93
C THR A 48 -3.59 1.97 14.58
N LEU A 49 -3.47 2.96 15.47
CA LEU A 49 -4.62 3.61 16.08
C LEU A 49 -5.49 4.33 15.04
N LYS A 50 -4.88 5.11 14.15
CA LYS A 50 -5.61 5.81 13.07
C LYS A 50 -6.36 4.84 12.15
N LEU A 51 -5.75 3.73 11.77
CA LEU A 51 -6.38 2.72 10.91
C LEU A 51 -7.53 2.01 11.62
N LYS A 52 -7.40 1.73 12.91
CA LYS A 52 -8.46 1.13 13.74
C LYS A 52 -9.64 2.06 13.98
N ASP A 53 -9.38 3.36 14.04
CA ASP A 53 -10.40 4.40 14.21
C ASP A 53 -11.16 4.62 12.90
N VAL A 54 -10.45 4.86 11.80
CA VAL A 54 -11.05 5.15 10.49
C VAL A 54 -11.67 3.91 9.84
N ARG A 55 -11.13 2.71 10.09
CA ARG A 55 -11.56 1.43 9.48
C ARG A 55 -11.73 1.51 7.95
N PRO A 56 -10.65 1.80 7.21
CA PRO A 56 -10.74 1.91 5.76
C PRO A 56 -11.14 0.58 5.11
N GLU A 57 -12.01 0.65 4.10
CA GLU A 57 -12.49 -0.51 3.32
C GLU A 57 -11.50 -0.93 2.22
N THR A 58 -10.62 -0.01 1.82
CA THR A 58 -9.63 -0.23 0.76
C THR A 58 -8.26 0.32 1.13
N LEU A 59 -7.21 -0.22 0.51
CA LEU A 59 -5.85 0.30 0.70
C LEU A 59 -5.71 1.74 0.18
N ALA A 60 -6.43 2.12 -0.87
CA ALA A 60 -6.47 3.50 -1.33
C ALA A 60 -7.10 4.46 -0.30
N GLN A 61 -8.15 4.03 0.41
CA GLN A 61 -8.70 4.82 1.51
C GLN A 61 -7.68 4.94 2.66
N ALA A 62 -7.02 3.84 3.03
CA ALA A 62 -5.97 3.85 4.05
C ALA A 62 -4.83 4.83 3.70
N ASN A 63 -4.40 4.86 2.42
CA ASN A 63 -3.34 5.74 1.93
C ASN A 63 -3.70 7.24 2.00
N ARG A 64 -5.00 7.58 2.02
CA ARG A 64 -5.49 8.96 2.14
C ARG A 64 -5.61 9.44 3.59
N ILE A 65 -5.43 8.57 4.59
CA ILE A 65 -5.52 8.95 5.99
C ILE A 65 -4.28 9.80 6.37
N PRO A 66 -4.46 11.00 6.95
CA PRO A 66 -3.34 11.85 7.35
C PRO A 66 -2.35 11.15 8.30
N GLY A 67 -1.08 11.14 7.90
CA GLY A 67 0.01 10.49 8.64
C GLY A 67 0.14 8.97 8.41
N VAL A 68 -0.73 8.37 7.59
CA VAL A 68 -0.46 7.03 7.04
C VAL A 68 0.49 7.16 5.86
N THR A 69 1.57 6.38 5.89
CA THR A 69 2.60 6.42 4.85
C THR A 69 2.37 5.34 3.79
N PRO A 70 2.87 5.53 2.56
CA PRO A 70 2.82 4.49 1.53
C PRO A 70 3.45 3.16 1.99
N ALA A 71 4.52 3.23 2.81
CA ALA A 71 5.16 2.04 3.38
C ALA A 71 4.22 1.27 4.33
N ALA A 72 3.45 1.96 5.18
CA ALA A 72 2.45 1.33 6.03
C ALA A 72 1.37 0.60 5.21
N VAL A 73 0.90 1.22 4.13
CA VAL A 73 -0.07 0.60 3.21
C VAL A 73 0.49 -0.66 2.57
N GLN A 74 1.79 -0.67 2.21
CA GLN A 74 2.44 -1.88 1.70
C GLN A 74 2.53 -3.02 2.72
N LEU A 75 2.83 -2.71 3.99
CA LEU A 75 2.85 -3.71 5.06
C LEU A 75 1.47 -4.37 5.23
N ILE A 76 0.39 -3.59 5.15
CA ILE A 76 -0.98 -4.10 5.19
C ILE A 76 -1.25 -5.01 3.98
N MET A 77 -0.89 -4.57 2.77
CA MET A 77 -1.07 -5.35 1.54
C MET A 77 -0.39 -6.72 1.61
N ILE A 78 0.86 -6.75 2.06
CA ILE A 78 1.65 -7.98 2.20
C ILE A 78 0.98 -8.91 3.23
N THR A 79 0.52 -8.36 4.35
CA THR A 79 -0.17 -9.13 5.40
C THR A 79 -1.48 -9.73 4.89
N ILE A 80 -2.31 -8.97 4.16
CA ILE A 80 -3.54 -9.47 3.55
C ILE A 80 -3.24 -10.64 2.60
N ARG A 81 -2.23 -10.50 1.74
CA ARG A 81 -1.83 -11.56 0.80
C ARG A 81 -1.35 -12.82 1.51
N LYS A 82 -0.53 -12.69 2.56
CA LYS A 82 -0.06 -13.82 3.38
C LYS A 82 -1.21 -14.56 4.04
N ASN A 83 -2.16 -13.83 4.63
CA ASN A 83 -3.35 -14.43 5.26
C ASN A 83 -4.23 -15.15 4.24
N ALA A 84 -4.42 -14.57 3.04
CA ALA A 84 -5.18 -15.19 1.97
C ALA A 84 -4.53 -16.48 1.44
N GLN A 85 -3.20 -16.53 1.36
CA GLN A 85 -2.46 -17.74 0.96
C GLN A 85 -2.58 -18.84 2.02
N ALA A 86 -2.40 -18.50 3.30
CA ALA A 86 -2.54 -19.44 4.40
C ALA A 86 -3.92 -20.11 4.45
N LYS A 87 -5.00 -19.34 4.16
CA LYS A 87 -6.37 -19.87 4.06
C LYS A 87 -6.61 -20.80 2.85
N LYS A 88 -5.79 -20.73 1.79
CA LYS A 88 -5.92 -21.61 0.60
C LYS A 88 -5.20 -22.94 0.76
N SER A 89 -4.19 -23.00 1.64
CA SER A 89 -3.39 -24.20 1.90
C SER A 89 -3.91 -25.05 3.06
N ALA A 90 -4.96 -24.58 3.75
CA ALA A 90 -5.67 -25.28 4.82
C ALA A 90 -6.98 -25.84 4.29
#